data_AF-A0AAD9JKX3-F1
#
_entry.id   AF-A0AAD9JKX3-F1
#
_cell.length_a   1.000
_cell.length_b   1.000
_cell.length_c   1.000
_cell.angle_alpha   90.00
_cell.angle_beta   90.00
_cell.angle_gamma   90.00
#
_symmetry.space_group_name_H-M   'P 1'
#
loop_
_entity.id
_entity.type
_entity.pdbx_description
1 polymer ?
#
loop_
_entity_poly.entity_id
_entity_poly.type
_entity_poly.pdbx_seq_one_letter_code
_entity_poly.pdbx_strand_id
1 'polypeptide(L)'
;MSLYIYLRRRLRRSLIIKLACLCCAFFATTTFFSYLSRFLYGHHASSHEPLKISLSLSRLGNSSDHADRCLPPQMELWPPSFRAMFVKPEPLTCSLAEENWVYVDRRQFQISAAAIKRHGAIKCVYTPLMRGDDDFTTVWGDPIKDMKPGTRIQTDFFKVDCTASDWKTHFNIHAGIAPDPEPKPELSSNTKKPLELNILMVGFDSVSRLTWMRSVPKTYDYLVNVLGTTVLEGYNIVGDGTPQALLPILTGKTD
;
A
#
# COMPACT_ATOMS: atom_id res chain seq x y z
N MET A 1 2.32 49.64 63.23
CA MET A 1 2.21 49.64 61.75
C MET A 1 3.53 49.32 61.02
N SER A 2 4.72 49.46 61.62
CA SER A 2 6.02 49.20 60.94
C SER A 2 6.43 47.72 60.79
N LEU A 3 6.06 46.83 61.72
CA LEU A 3 6.54 45.43 61.70
C LEU A 3 5.90 44.58 60.57
N TYR A 4 4.61 44.83 60.28
CA TYR A 4 3.85 44.12 59.25
C TYR A 4 4.34 44.43 57.83
N ILE A 5 4.71 45.68 57.57
CA ILE A 5 5.25 46.13 56.26
C ILE A 5 6.65 45.54 56.04
N TYR A 6 7.47 45.43 57.10
CA TYR A 6 8.79 44.82 57.04
C TYR A 6 8.73 43.31 56.77
N LEU A 7 7.87 42.58 57.49
CA LEU A 7 7.65 41.13 57.28
C LEU A 7 7.10 40.83 55.87
N ARG A 8 6.15 41.62 55.36
CA ARG A 8 5.61 41.48 54.00
C ARG A 8 6.67 41.72 52.92
N ARG A 9 7.58 42.69 53.11
CA ARG A 9 8.71 42.93 52.18
C ARG A 9 9.76 41.82 52.24
N ARG A 10 10.04 41.25 53.41
CA ARG A 10 11.00 40.14 53.60
C ARG A 10 10.47 38.82 53.00
N LEU A 11 9.19 38.52 53.20
CA LEU A 11 8.50 37.37 52.57
C LEU A 11 8.43 37.49 51.05
N ARG A 12 8.13 38.69 50.51
CA ARG A 12 8.07 38.92 49.05
C ARG A 12 9.46 38.80 48.39
N ARG A 13 10.52 39.28 49.04
CA ARG A 13 11.91 39.07 48.57
C ARG A 13 12.34 37.61 48.62
N SER A 14 12.01 36.87 49.69
CA SER A 14 12.31 35.44 49.79
C SER A 14 11.56 34.62 48.73
N LEU A 15 10.30 34.95 48.44
CA LEU A 15 9.51 34.29 47.41
C LEU A 15 10.07 34.53 46.00
N ILE A 16 10.48 35.78 45.69
CA ILE A 16 11.08 36.12 44.39
C ILE A 16 12.41 35.39 44.19
N ILE A 17 13.25 35.29 45.22
CA ILE A 17 14.52 34.55 45.14
C ILE A 17 14.25 33.06 44.90
N LYS A 18 13.27 32.46 45.59
CA LYS A 18 12.90 31.05 45.39
C LYS A 18 12.36 30.79 43.98
N LEU A 19 11.52 31.68 43.44
CA LEU A 19 11.03 31.57 42.05
C LEU A 19 12.16 31.72 41.03
N ALA A 20 13.09 32.66 41.25
CA ALA A 20 14.24 32.85 40.37
C ALA A 20 15.15 31.61 40.33
N CYS A 21 15.42 31.00 41.49
CA CYS A 21 16.19 29.74 41.57
C CYS A 21 15.48 28.58 40.86
N LEU A 22 14.16 28.47 40.99
CA LEU A 22 13.35 27.45 40.30
C LEU A 22 13.38 27.62 38.78
N CYS A 23 13.27 28.85 38.27
CA CYS A 23 13.43 29.13 36.84
C CYS A 23 14.83 28.77 36.34
N CYS A 24 15.89 29.18 37.05
CA CYS A 24 17.26 28.85 36.65
C CYS A 24 17.51 27.34 36.61
N ALA A 25 16.98 26.59 37.59
CA ALA A 25 17.07 25.13 37.59
C ALA A 25 16.35 24.51 36.37
N PHE A 26 15.17 25.02 36.01
CA PHE A 26 14.43 24.55 34.84
C PHE A 26 15.12 24.85 33.50
N PHE A 27 15.72 26.04 33.36
CA PHE A 27 16.52 26.37 32.17
C PHE A 27 17.80 25.53 32.08
N ALA A 28 18.44 25.21 33.20
CA ALA A 28 19.61 24.35 33.22
C ALA A 28 19.27 22.89 32.85
N THR A 29 18.14 22.35 33.30
CA THR A 29 17.75 20.97 32.98
C THR A 29 17.30 20.82 31.53
N THR A 30 16.59 21.80 30.97
CA THR A 30 16.16 21.78 29.55
C THR A 30 17.33 21.96 28.58
N THR A 31 18.31 22.80 28.92
CA THR A 31 19.55 22.93 28.14
C THR A 31 20.41 21.67 28.24
N PHE A 32 20.49 21.05 29.42
CA PHE A 32 21.20 19.78 29.58
C PHE A 32 20.54 18.63 28.80
N PHE A 33 19.21 18.50 28.83
CA PHE A 33 18.49 17.47 28.07
C PHE A 33 18.59 17.67 26.54
N SER A 34 18.57 18.92 26.07
CA SER A 34 18.77 19.21 24.65
C SER A 34 20.21 18.93 24.19
N TYR A 35 21.20 19.11 25.06
CA TYR A 35 22.57 18.73 24.77
C TYR A 35 22.77 17.21 24.79
N LEU A 36 22.18 16.52 25.77
CA LEU A 36 22.25 15.06 25.90
C LEU A 36 21.54 14.35 24.74
N SER A 37 20.39 14.87 24.29
CA SER A 37 19.71 14.36 23.09
C SER A 37 20.53 14.58 21.82
N ARG A 38 21.19 15.74 21.65
CA ARG A 38 22.12 15.95 20.52
C ARG A 38 23.33 15.02 20.59
N PHE A 39 23.85 14.72 21.77
CA PHE A 39 24.98 13.80 21.94
C PHE A 39 24.59 12.33 21.67
N LEU A 40 23.43 11.90 22.13
CA LEU A 40 22.93 10.53 21.94
C LEU A 40 22.39 10.27 20.52
N TYR A 41 21.77 11.27 19.87
CA TYR A 41 21.23 11.13 18.51
C TYR A 41 22.18 11.62 17.41
N GLY A 42 23.22 12.38 17.75
CA GLY A 42 24.17 12.98 16.78
C GLY A 42 25.18 12.01 16.16
N HIS A 43 25.20 10.73 16.57
CA HIS A 43 26.12 9.73 16.03
C HIS A 43 25.53 8.82 14.93
N HIS A 44 24.29 9.05 14.49
CA HIS A 44 23.71 8.39 13.31
C HIS A 44 23.74 9.30 12.07
N ALA A 45 24.90 9.92 11.79
CA ALA A 45 25.17 10.44 10.45
C ALA A 45 25.64 9.26 9.59
N SER A 46 24.72 8.76 8.76
CA SER A 46 24.92 7.67 7.83
C SER A 46 26.13 7.94 6.93
N SER A 47 27.22 7.20 7.13
CA SER A 47 28.29 7.06 6.15
C SER A 47 27.78 6.14 5.04
N HIS A 48 26.95 6.65 4.14
CA HIS A 48 26.74 6.01 2.84
C HIS A 48 28.00 6.24 2.01
N GLU A 49 28.95 5.32 2.11
CA GLU A 49 29.94 5.14 1.08
C GLU A 49 29.20 4.62 -0.17
N PRO A 50 29.27 5.28 -1.34
CA PRO A 50 28.65 4.75 -2.54
C PRO A 50 29.34 3.44 -2.87
N LEU A 51 28.56 2.36 -2.88
CA LEU A 51 29.02 1.04 -3.27
C LEU A 51 29.46 1.13 -4.74
N LYS A 52 30.77 1.31 -4.97
CA LYS A 52 31.37 1.22 -6.30
C LYS A 52 31.28 -0.22 -6.74
N ILE A 53 30.21 -0.56 -7.44
CA ILE A 53 30.14 -1.80 -8.22
C ILE A 53 31.15 -1.63 -9.35
N SER A 54 32.39 -2.06 -9.12
CA SER A 54 33.29 -2.38 -10.23
C SER A 54 32.75 -3.66 -10.85
N LEU A 55 32.02 -3.52 -11.96
CA LEU A 55 31.81 -4.63 -12.88
C LEU A 55 33.19 -5.04 -13.40
N SER A 56 33.86 -5.95 -12.69
CA SER A 56 34.99 -6.66 -13.25
C SER A 56 34.44 -7.56 -14.33
N LEU A 57 34.42 -7.04 -15.56
CA LEU A 57 34.16 -7.82 -16.76
C LEU A 57 35.37 -8.76 -16.92
N SER A 58 35.36 -9.85 -16.15
CA SER A 58 36.29 -10.95 -16.32
C SER A 58 36.08 -11.49 -17.73
N ARG A 59 37.00 -11.14 -18.63
CA ARG A 59 37.06 -11.58 -20.03
C ARG A 59 36.79 -13.08 -20.10
N LEU A 60 35.59 -13.45 -20.53
CA LEU A 60 35.33 -14.76 -21.09
C LEU A 60 35.67 -14.68 -22.57
N GLY A 61 36.81 -15.30 -22.92
CA GLY A 61 37.00 -16.02 -24.18
C GLY A 61 37.07 -15.22 -25.48
N ASN A 62 38.18 -15.40 -26.19
CA ASN A 62 38.34 -15.07 -27.61
C ASN A 62 37.11 -15.50 -28.46
N SER A 63 36.39 -14.52 -29.01
CA SER A 63 35.85 -14.65 -30.37
C SER A 63 35.87 -13.28 -31.04
N SER A 64 36.72 -13.14 -32.04
CA SER A 64 36.54 -12.17 -33.12
C SER A 64 35.10 -12.26 -33.65
N ASP A 65 34.45 -11.09 -33.79
CA ASP A 65 33.35 -10.79 -34.74
C ASP A 65 31.92 -10.45 -34.22
N HIS A 66 31.72 -10.09 -32.94
CA HIS A 66 30.45 -9.41 -32.51
C HIS A 66 30.69 -8.37 -31.41
N ALA A 67 31.22 -7.19 -31.76
CA ALA A 67 31.54 -6.14 -30.79
C ALA A 67 30.38 -5.19 -30.39
N ASP A 68 29.18 -5.30 -31.01
CA ASP A 68 28.12 -4.29 -30.85
C ASP A 68 26.78 -4.82 -30.32
N ARG A 69 26.78 -5.89 -29.51
CA ARG A 69 25.54 -6.36 -28.85
C ARG A 69 25.63 -6.13 -27.35
N CYS A 70 24.81 -5.21 -26.85
CA CYS A 70 24.55 -5.09 -25.41
C CYS A 70 23.80 -6.35 -24.95
N LEU A 71 24.54 -7.34 -24.46
CA LEU A 71 23.96 -8.53 -23.87
C LEU A 71 23.63 -8.23 -22.41
N PRO A 72 22.36 -8.35 -21.98
CA PRO A 72 22.03 -8.17 -20.57
C PRO A 72 22.80 -9.20 -19.73
N PRO A 73 23.38 -8.80 -18.58
CA PRO A 73 24.13 -9.71 -17.74
C PRO A 73 23.21 -10.80 -17.19
N GLN A 74 23.67 -12.05 -17.21
CA GLN A 74 22.98 -13.12 -16.50
C GLN A 74 23.24 -12.98 -15.02
N MET A 75 22.19 -12.65 -14.27
CA MET A 75 22.22 -12.51 -12.83
C MET A 75 21.75 -13.78 -12.14
N GLU A 76 22.48 -14.21 -11.11
CA GLU A 76 22.07 -15.34 -10.28
C GLU A 76 20.80 -15.03 -9.49
N LEU A 77 19.94 -16.04 -9.34
CA LEU A 77 18.72 -15.88 -8.56
C LEU A 77 19.02 -15.76 -7.07
N TRP A 78 19.97 -16.51 -6.50
CA TRP A 78 20.25 -16.51 -5.06
C TRP A 78 21.75 -16.35 -4.72
N PRO A 79 22.36 -15.21 -5.06
CA PRO A 79 23.72 -14.91 -4.64
C PRO A 79 23.84 -14.85 -3.11
N PRO A 80 25.00 -15.19 -2.52
CA PRO A 80 25.17 -15.31 -1.07
C PRO A 80 24.76 -14.07 -0.27
N SER A 81 24.98 -12.87 -0.82
CA SER A 81 24.65 -11.60 -0.16
C SER A 81 23.15 -11.37 0.07
N PHE A 82 22.28 -12.01 -0.73
CA PHE A 82 20.83 -11.77 -0.67
C PHE A 82 20.07 -12.68 0.28
N ARG A 83 20.67 -13.80 0.73
CA ARG A 83 20.00 -14.77 1.61
C ARG A 83 19.52 -14.16 2.92
N ALA A 84 20.25 -13.18 3.45
CA ALA A 84 19.88 -12.48 4.68
C ALA A 84 18.77 -11.43 4.48
N MET A 85 18.51 -10.99 3.24
CA MET A 85 17.54 -9.92 2.94
C MET A 85 16.13 -10.45 2.67
N PHE A 86 16.01 -11.69 2.21
CA PHE A 86 14.72 -12.33 1.90
C PHE A 86 14.30 -13.25 3.05
N VAL A 87 13.64 -12.68 4.05
CA VAL A 87 13.06 -13.43 5.17
C VAL A 87 11.61 -13.74 4.85
N LYS A 88 11.23 -15.01 4.97
CA LYS A 88 9.83 -15.42 4.86
C LYS A 88 9.09 -14.95 6.13
N PRO A 89 8.05 -14.10 6.01
CA PRO A 89 7.28 -13.71 7.18
C PRO A 89 6.49 -14.91 7.72
N GLU A 90 6.23 -14.90 9.03
CA GLU A 90 5.33 -15.89 9.64
C GLU A 90 3.93 -15.79 9.04
N PRO A 91 3.26 -16.93 8.77
CA PRO A 91 1.90 -16.91 8.25
C PRO A 91 0.94 -16.14 9.16
N LEU A 92 0.02 -15.39 8.55
CA LEU A 92 -1.06 -14.73 9.30
C LEU A 92 -2.05 -15.77 9.84
N THR A 93 -2.31 -15.74 11.14
CA THR A 93 -3.33 -16.58 11.78
C THR A 93 -4.71 -15.94 11.64
N CYS A 94 -5.38 -16.19 10.51
CA CYS A 94 -6.72 -15.63 10.24
C CYS A 94 -7.86 -16.30 11.03
N SER A 95 -7.60 -17.38 11.77
CA SER A 95 -8.65 -18.17 12.46
C SER A 95 -9.35 -17.43 13.61
N LEU A 96 -8.77 -16.33 14.09
CA LEU A 96 -9.36 -15.48 15.13
C LEU A 96 -10.26 -14.39 14.55
N ALA A 97 -10.09 -14.05 13.27
CA ALA A 97 -10.91 -13.06 12.60
C ALA A 97 -12.19 -13.72 12.13
N GLU A 98 -13.33 -13.13 12.49
CA GLU A 98 -14.60 -13.56 11.93
C GLU A 98 -14.64 -13.23 10.43
N GLU A 99 -15.26 -14.12 9.65
CA GLU A 99 -15.50 -13.86 8.23
C GLU A 99 -16.40 -12.62 8.05
N ASN A 100 -16.26 -11.97 6.89
CA ASN A 100 -17.13 -10.86 6.54
C ASN A 100 -18.61 -11.31 6.50
N TRP A 101 -19.49 -10.51 7.09
CA TRP A 101 -20.92 -10.82 7.11
C TRP A 101 -21.57 -10.65 5.74
N VAL A 102 -20.95 -9.84 4.87
CA VAL A 102 -21.42 -9.52 3.53
C VAL A 102 -20.35 -9.88 2.51
N TYR A 103 -20.78 -10.27 1.32
CA TYR A 103 -19.91 -10.45 0.16
C TYR A 103 -20.68 -10.10 -1.13
N VAL A 104 -19.94 -10.00 -2.23
CA VAL A 104 -20.51 -9.80 -3.56
C VAL A 104 -20.34 -11.09 -4.35
N ASP A 105 -21.44 -11.62 -4.89
CA ASP A 105 -21.41 -12.72 -5.86
C ASP A 105 -22.13 -12.31 -7.13
N ARG A 106 -21.48 -12.47 -8.28
CA ARG A 106 -22.04 -12.12 -9.61
C ARG A 106 -22.73 -10.75 -9.65
N ARG A 107 -22.08 -9.73 -9.06
CA ARG A 107 -22.58 -8.33 -8.98
C ARG A 107 -23.82 -8.16 -8.09
N GLN A 108 -24.11 -9.12 -7.23
CA GLN A 108 -25.20 -9.07 -6.27
C GLN A 108 -24.64 -9.04 -4.85
N PHE A 109 -25.24 -8.19 -4.03
CA PHE A 109 -25.03 -8.14 -2.60
C PHE A 109 -25.55 -9.44 -1.96
N GLN A 110 -24.76 -10.06 -1.10
CA GLN A 110 -25.14 -11.27 -0.38
C GLN A 110 -24.77 -11.14 1.11
N ILE A 111 -25.56 -11.79 1.96
CA ILE A 111 -25.25 -11.94 3.39
C ILE A 111 -24.77 -13.37 3.61
N SER A 112 -23.67 -13.54 4.32
CA SER A 112 -23.08 -14.83 4.66
C SER A 112 -24.06 -15.69 5.45
N ALA A 113 -24.32 -16.90 4.95
CA ALA A 113 -25.12 -17.89 5.67
C ALA A 113 -24.48 -18.27 7.01
N ALA A 114 -23.14 -18.26 7.10
CA ALA A 114 -22.41 -18.50 8.35
C ALA A 114 -22.67 -17.37 9.37
N ALA A 115 -22.68 -16.11 8.91
CA ALA A 115 -23.00 -14.96 9.76
C ALA A 115 -24.46 -15.01 10.26
N ILE A 116 -25.42 -15.33 9.37
CA ILE A 116 -26.83 -15.49 9.76
C ILE A 116 -27.01 -16.62 10.78
N LYS A 117 -26.34 -17.76 10.57
CA LYS A 117 -26.39 -18.90 11.50
C LYS A 117 -25.85 -18.53 12.88
N ARG A 118 -24.85 -17.64 12.94
CA ARG A 118 -24.17 -17.24 14.18
C ARG A 118 -24.90 -16.12 14.94
N HIS A 119 -25.40 -15.13 14.21
CA HIS A 119 -25.91 -13.87 14.78
C HIS A 119 -27.43 -13.69 14.60
N GLY A 120 -28.09 -14.61 13.90
CA GLY A 120 -29.51 -14.53 13.58
C GLY A 120 -29.78 -13.66 12.36
N ALA A 121 -30.98 -13.07 12.29
CA ALA A 121 -31.33 -12.19 11.18
C ALA A 121 -30.46 -10.93 11.19
N ILE A 122 -29.89 -10.60 10.02
CA ILE A 122 -28.99 -9.47 9.82
C ILE A 122 -29.69 -8.44 8.92
N LYS A 123 -29.65 -7.17 9.35
CA LYS A 123 -30.09 -6.02 8.56
C LYS A 123 -28.89 -5.14 8.26
N CYS A 124 -28.72 -4.75 7.01
CA CYS A 124 -27.60 -3.93 6.57
C CYS A 124 -28.08 -2.64 5.92
N VAL A 125 -27.34 -1.56 6.20
CA VAL A 125 -27.38 -0.31 5.45
C VAL A 125 -26.23 -0.33 4.47
N TYR A 126 -26.54 -0.14 3.18
CA TYR A 126 -25.56 -0.02 2.11
C TYR A 126 -25.34 1.47 1.82
N THR A 127 -24.10 1.92 1.79
CA THR A 127 -23.76 3.30 1.39
C THR A 127 -22.79 3.25 0.21
N PRO A 128 -23.18 3.74 -0.97
CA PRO A 128 -22.29 3.79 -2.13
C PRO A 128 -21.04 4.64 -1.82
N LEU A 129 -19.87 4.22 -2.28
CA LEU A 129 -18.64 5.00 -2.27
C LEU A 129 -18.30 5.38 -3.70
N MET A 130 -18.29 6.67 -3.99
CA MET A 130 -18.04 7.22 -5.33
C MET A 130 -16.77 8.07 -5.30
N ARG A 131 -16.10 8.20 -6.45
CA ARG A 131 -15.01 9.17 -6.61
C ARG A 131 -15.61 10.58 -6.56
N GLY A 132 -14.90 11.51 -5.93
CA GLY A 132 -15.24 12.93 -5.96
C GLY A 132 -14.81 13.59 -7.28
N ASP A 133 -14.71 14.92 -7.25
CA ASP A 133 -14.41 15.72 -8.43
C ASP A 133 -12.92 15.67 -8.83
N ASP A 134 -12.05 15.18 -7.94
CA ASP A 134 -10.61 15.08 -8.17
C ASP A 134 -10.05 13.68 -7.83
N ASP A 135 -8.74 13.50 -8.05
CA ASP A 135 -8.05 12.22 -7.85
C ASP A 135 -7.84 11.84 -6.37
N PHE A 136 -8.12 12.75 -5.43
CA PHE A 136 -7.85 12.57 -4.00
C PHE A 136 -9.12 12.54 -3.14
N THR A 137 -10.29 12.74 -3.76
CA THR A 137 -11.57 12.86 -3.05
C THR A 137 -12.47 11.66 -3.30
N THR A 138 -13.23 11.32 -2.26
CA THR A 138 -14.28 10.31 -2.33
C THR A 138 -15.53 10.85 -1.64
N VAL A 139 -16.69 10.44 -2.13
CA VAL A 139 -18.00 10.93 -1.68
C VAL A 139 -18.89 9.74 -1.36
N TRP A 140 -19.61 9.83 -0.24
CA TRP A 140 -20.62 8.86 0.15
C TRP A 140 -21.95 9.19 -0.56
N GLY A 141 -22.53 8.20 -1.21
CA GLY A 141 -23.87 8.30 -1.79
C GLY A 141 -24.97 8.13 -0.75
N ASP A 142 -26.22 8.22 -1.20
CA ASP A 142 -27.38 8.05 -0.33
C ASP A 142 -27.46 6.63 0.25
N PRO A 143 -27.67 6.48 1.57
CA PRO A 143 -27.72 5.17 2.20
C PRO A 143 -29.01 4.43 1.85
N ILE A 144 -28.86 3.20 1.36
CA ILE A 144 -29.95 2.26 1.11
C ILE A 144 -30.14 1.41 2.36
N LYS A 145 -31.24 1.67 3.06
CA LYS A 145 -31.64 0.90 4.26
C LYS A 145 -32.21 -0.46 3.86
N ASP A 146 -32.05 -1.44 4.75
CA ASP A 146 -32.57 -2.80 4.58
C ASP A 146 -32.15 -3.46 3.25
N MET A 147 -30.87 -3.32 2.89
CA MET A 147 -30.29 -3.92 1.70
C MET A 147 -30.48 -5.44 1.71
N LYS A 148 -31.16 -5.98 0.70
CA LYS A 148 -31.53 -7.40 0.65
C LYS A 148 -30.49 -8.23 -0.11
N PRO A 149 -30.22 -9.48 0.31
CA PRO A 149 -29.41 -10.41 -0.48
C PRO A 149 -30.04 -10.64 -1.87
N GLY A 150 -29.22 -10.76 -2.91
CA GLY A 150 -29.62 -10.83 -4.31
C GLY A 150 -29.79 -9.48 -5.01
N THR A 151 -29.76 -8.36 -4.29
CA THR A 151 -29.87 -7.02 -4.89
C THR A 151 -28.59 -6.71 -5.66
N ARG A 152 -28.71 -6.18 -6.89
CA ARG A 152 -27.56 -5.74 -7.68
C ARG A 152 -26.86 -4.57 -7.00
N ILE A 153 -25.53 -4.61 -6.96
CA ILE A 153 -24.73 -3.49 -6.45
C ILE A 153 -24.80 -2.30 -7.42
N GLN A 154 -24.75 -1.09 -6.89
CA GLN A 154 -24.88 0.15 -7.67
C GLN A 154 -23.55 0.81 -7.97
N THR A 155 -22.52 0.54 -7.16
CA THR A 155 -21.18 1.11 -7.27
C THR A 155 -20.13 0.03 -7.05
N ASP A 156 -18.95 0.23 -7.63
CA ASP A 156 -17.84 -0.72 -7.47
C ASP A 156 -17.37 -0.81 -6.03
N PHE A 157 -17.47 0.29 -5.28
CA PHE A 157 -17.12 0.33 -3.86
C PHE A 157 -18.33 0.77 -3.05
N PHE A 158 -18.50 0.16 -1.89
CA PHE A 158 -19.57 0.52 -0.96
C PHE A 158 -19.22 0.12 0.46
N LYS A 159 -19.79 0.88 1.39
CA LYS A 159 -19.69 0.62 2.83
C LYS A 159 -20.95 -0.10 3.28
N VAL A 160 -20.80 -1.02 4.22
CA VAL A 160 -21.92 -1.70 4.88
C VAL A 160 -21.87 -1.47 6.38
N ASP A 161 -23.02 -1.10 6.94
CA ASP A 161 -23.26 -1.07 8.37
C ASP A 161 -24.36 -2.09 8.66
N CYS A 162 -24.00 -3.23 9.24
CA CYS A 162 -24.92 -4.32 9.54
C CYS A 162 -25.17 -4.44 11.04
N THR A 163 -26.41 -4.75 11.41
CA THR A 163 -26.82 -5.08 12.78
C THR A 163 -27.57 -6.40 12.76
N ALA A 164 -27.19 -7.32 13.64
CA ALA A 164 -27.81 -8.62 13.78
C ALA A 164 -28.80 -8.68 14.93
N SER A 165 -29.51 -9.80 15.06
CA SER A 165 -30.54 -10.01 16.09
C SER A 165 -29.97 -10.12 17.50
N ASP A 166 -28.70 -10.52 17.61
CA ASP A 166 -27.94 -10.56 18.86
C ASP A 166 -27.33 -9.19 19.24
N TRP A 167 -27.73 -8.12 18.55
CA TRP A 167 -27.24 -6.75 18.71
C TRP A 167 -25.77 -6.53 18.36
N LYS A 168 -25.08 -7.53 17.80
CA LYS A 168 -23.74 -7.30 17.26
C LYS A 168 -23.82 -6.56 15.94
N THR A 169 -22.76 -5.81 15.68
CA THR A 169 -22.62 -5.01 14.48
C THR A 169 -21.42 -5.47 13.66
N HIS A 170 -21.52 -5.28 12.35
CA HIS A 170 -20.43 -5.51 11.42
C HIS A 170 -20.31 -4.32 10.48
N PHE A 171 -19.07 -3.88 10.29
CA PHE A 171 -18.72 -2.76 9.46
C PHE A 171 -17.59 -3.16 8.53
N ASN A 172 -17.77 -2.93 7.23
CA ASN A 172 -16.68 -3.05 6.26
C ASN A 172 -16.94 -2.25 4.98
N ILE A 173 -15.89 -2.07 4.19
CA ILE A 173 -15.95 -1.57 2.81
C ILE A 173 -15.73 -2.76 1.89
N HIS A 174 -16.63 -2.92 0.92
CA HIS A 174 -16.60 -3.99 -0.06
C HIS A 174 -16.35 -3.43 -1.46
N ALA A 175 -15.74 -4.26 -2.29
CA ALA A 175 -15.55 -4.01 -3.70
C ALA A 175 -16.31 -5.06 -4.53
N GLY A 176 -16.82 -4.63 -5.67
CA GLY A 176 -17.49 -5.44 -6.68
C GLY A 176 -17.43 -4.74 -8.05
N ILE A 177 -18.05 -5.35 -9.06
CA ILE A 177 -18.17 -4.75 -10.40
C ILE A 177 -19.63 -4.37 -10.59
N ALA A 178 -19.95 -3.10 -10.45
CA ALA A 178 -21.28 -2.58 -10.72
C ALA A 178 -21.54 -2.51 -12.24
N PRO A 179 -22.81 -2.60 -12.67
CA PRO A 179 -23.16 -2.32 -14.06
C PRO A 179 -22.85 -0.86 -14.40
N ASP A 180 -22.23 -0.63 -15.56
CA ASP A 180 -22.07 0.73 -16.10
C ASP A 180 -23.47 1.30 -16.40
N PRO A 181 -23.85 2.46 -15.84
CA PRO A 181 -25.16 3.08 -16.11
C PRO A 181 -25.32 3.46 -17.58
N GLU A 182 -24.21 3.75 -18.27
CA GLU A 182 -24.20 4.06 -19.69
C GLU A 182 -23.38 3.00 -20.43
N PRO A 183 -24.02 1.98 -21.02
CA PRO A 183 -23.29 1.01 -21.82
C PRO A 183 -22.60 1.73 -22.97
N LYS A 184 -21.27 1.75 -22.95
CA LYS A 184 -20.47 2.34 -24.03
C LYS A 184 -20.93 1.72 -25.35
N PRO A 185 -21.24 2.51 -26.38
CA PRO A 185 -21.66 1.97 -27.66
C PRO A 185 -20.59 0.99 -28.13
N GLU A 186 -21.01 -0.24 -28.46
CA GLU A 186 -20.13 -1.20 -29.12
C GLU A 186 -19.52 -0.47 -30.33
N LEU A 187 -18.19 -0.43 -30.38
CA LEU A 187 -17.46 0.29 -31.41
C LEU A 187 -18.00 -0.17 -32.77
N SER A 188 -18.79 0.69 -33.41
CA SER A 188 -19.62 0.31 -34.54
C SER A 188 -18.75 -0.27 -35.65
N SER A 189 -19.01 -1.54 -35.95
CA SER A 189 -18.33 -2.35 -36.95
C SER A 189 -18.32 -1.67 -38.32
N ASN A 190 -17.16 -1.15 -38.73
CA ASN A 190 -16.87 -0.89 -40.15
C ASN A 190 -15.47 -1.33 -40.59
N THR A 191 -14.74 -2.06 -39.74
CA THR A 191 -13.37 -2.50 -40.08
C THR A 191 -13.02 -3.79 -39.36
N LYS A 192 -13.21 -4.93 -40.05
CA LYS A 192 -12.87 -6.32 -39.63
C LYS A 192 -13.51 -6.74 -38.30
N LYS A 193 -14.07 -7.96 -38.25
CA LYS A 193 -14.59 -8.50 -36.99
C LYS A 193 -13.45 -8.45 -35.95
N PRO A 194 -13.59 -7.69 -34.85
CA PRO A 194 -12.52 -7.58 -33.87
C PRO A 194 -12.25 -8.98 -33.31
N LEU A 195 -10.99 -9.25 -32.97
CA LEU A 195 -10.66 -10.46 -32.23
C LEU A 195 -11.48 -10.42 -30.93
N GLU A 196 -12.36 -11.40 -30.73
CA GLU A 196 -13.24 -11.52 -29.55
C GLU A 196 -12.41 -11.96 -28.33
N LEU A 197 -11.38 -11.18 -28.00
CA LEU A 197 -10.42 -11.43 -26.93
C LEU A 197 -10.59 -10.37 -25.83
N ASN A 198 -10.66 -10.84 -24.59
CA ASN A 198 -10.51 -9.98 -23.42
C ASN A 198 -9.03 -9.95 -23.03
N ILE A 199 -8.47 -8.75 -22.86
CA ILE A 199 -7.08 -8.56 -22.44
C ILE A 199 -7.09 -8.07 -21.00
N LEU A 200 -6.38 -8.78 -20.11
CA LEU A 200 -6.11 -8.34 -18.75
C LEU A 200 -4.64 -8.00 -18.62
N MET A 201 -4.35 -6.75 -18.28
CA MET A 201 -3.00 -6.29 -17.93
C MET A 201 -2.88 -6.23 -16.40
N VAL A 202 -1.91 -6.95 -15.85
CA VAL A 202 -1.62 -6.93 -14.41
C VAL A 202 -0.22 -6.36 -14.21
N GLY A 203 -0.13 -5.20 -13.56
CA GLY A 203 1.13 -4.54 -13.26
C GLY A 203 1.43 -4.61 -11.77
N PHE A 204 2.69 -4.86 -11.42
CA PHE A 204 3.22 -4.76 -10.07
C PHE A 204 4.23 -3.62 -10.03
N ASP A 205 3.96 -2.58 -9.26
CA ASP A 205 4.89 -1.46 -9.11
C ASP A 205 6.12 -1.89 -8.30
N SER A 206 7.29 -1.38 -8.70
CA SER A 206 8.54 -1.45 -7.97
C SER A 206 9.09 -2.89 -7.78
N VAL A 207 8.76 -3.79 -8.70
CA VAL A 207 9.24 -5.18 -8.68
C VAL A 207 10.16 -5.47 -9.87
N SER A 208 11.39 -5.92 -9.60
CA SER A 208 12.27 -6.47 -10.64
C SER A 208 11.91 -7.91 -10.98
N ARG A 209 12.29 -8.40 -12.17
CA ARG A 209 12.10 -9.81 -12.58
C ARG A 209 12.63 -10.79 -11.53
N LEU A 210 13.85 -10.56 -11.02
CA LEU A 210 14.44 -11.43 -10.02
C LEU A 210 13.72 -11.34 -8.68
N THR A 211 13.28 -10.16 -8.26
CA THR A 211 12.47 -9.99 -7.05
C THR A 211 11.17 -10.77 -7.16
N TRP A 212 10.49 -10.73 -8.31
CA TRP A 212 9.27 -11.51 -8.55
C TRP A 212 9.52 -13.01 -8.40
N MET A 213 10.56 -13.53 -9.06
CA MET A 213 10.94 -14.95 -8.97
C MET A 213 11.29 -15.39 -7.54
N ARG A 214 11.86 -14.50 -6.73
CA ARG A 214 12.21 -14.77 -5.32
C ARG A 214 11.02 -14.70 -4.37
N SER A 215 10.18 -13.67 -4.51
CA SER A 215 9.11 -13.36 -3.56
C SER A 215 7.87 -14.23 -3.78
N VAL A 216 7.55 -14.59 -5.03
CA VAL A 216 6.38 -15.39 -5.39
C VAL A 216 6.75 -16.58 -6.28
N PRO A 217 7.67 -17.47 -5.84
CA PRO A 217 8.24 -18.53 -6.67
C PRO A 217 7.19 -19.51 -7.18
N LYS A 218 6.17 -19.81 -6.36
CA LYS A 218 5.04 -20.68 -6.75
C LYS A 218 4.20 -20.07 -7.87
N THR A 219 3.98 -18.75 -7.81
CA THR A 219 3.22 -18.02 -8.83
C THR A 219 4.00 -17.98 -10.14
N TYR A 220 5.30 -17.69 -10.08
CA TYR A 220 6.16 -17.70 -11.26
C TYR A 220 6.21 -19.09 -11.93
N ASP A 221 6.41 -20.15 -11.14
CA ASP A 221 6.42 -21.54 -11.62
C ASP A 221 5.09 -21.91 -12.32
N TYR A 222 3.96 -21.57 -11.70
CA TYR A 222 2.65 -21.80 -12.30
C TYR A 222 2.47 -21.05 -13.63
N LEU A 223 2.85 -19.77 -13.69
CA LEU A 223 2.74 -18.97 -14.91
C LEU A 223 3.56 -19.58 -16.06
N VAL A 224 4.81 -19.97 -15.80
CA VAL A 224 5.73 -20.47 -16.83
C VAL A 224 5.39 -21.91 -17.21
N ASN A 225 5.31 -22.81 -16.22
CA ASN A 225 5.28 -24.25 -16.46
C ASN A 225 3.85 -24.82 -16.63
N VAL A 226 2.83 -24.14 -16.09
CA VAL A 226 1.43 -24.61 -16.21
C VAL A 226 0.67 -23.81 -17.26
N LEU A 227 0.78 -22.48 -17.24
CA LEU A 227 0.09 -21.62 -18.21
C LEU A 227 0.86 -21.41 -19.52
N GLY A 228 2.14 -21.82 -19.58
CA GLY A 228 2.96 -21.65 -20.78
C GLY A 228 3.26 -20.19 -21.12
N THR A 229 3.39 -19.34 -20.09
CA THR A 229 3.61 -17.89 -20.27
C THR A 229 4.96 -17.62 -20.91
N THR A 230 4.99 -16.74 -21.92
CA THR A 230 6.23 -16.23 -22.52
C THR A 230 6.87 -15.17 -21.61
N VAL A 231 8.07 -15.44 -21.13
CA VAL A 231 8.85 -14.48 -20.32
C VAL A 231 9.72 -13.61 -21.22
N LEU A 232 9.52 -12.30 -21.16
CA LEU A 232 10.34 -11.33 -21.90
C LEU A 232 11.62 -11.01 -21.13
N GLU A 233 12.65 -11.84 -21.25
CA GLU A 233 13.89 -11.70 -20.47
C GLU A 233 14.68 -10.42 -20.77
N GLY A 234 14.52 -9.87 -21.97
CA GLY A 234 15.13 -8.62 -22.42
C GLY A 234 14.28 -7.37 -22.20
N TYR A 235 13.10 -7.49 -21.58
CA TYR A 235 12.25 -6.34 -21.26
C TYR A 235 12.94 -5.42 -20.24
N ASN A 236 12.92 -4.12 -20.51
CA ASN A 236 13.43 -3.07 -19.63
C ASN A 236 12.49 -1.87 -19.63
N ILE A 237 12.55 -1.08 -18.56
CA ILE A 237 11.83 0.19 -18.43
C ILE A 237 12.55 1.30 -19.19
N VAL A 238 11.79 2.26 -19.72
CA VAL A 238 12.33 3.41 -20.48
C VAL A 238 12.76 4.57 -19.56
N GLY A 239 12.35 4.54 -18.29
CA GLY A 239 12.75 5.50 -17.27
C GLY A 239 12.58 4.95 -15.85
N ASP A 240 13.04 5.70 -14.85
CA ASP A 240 13.14 5.28 -13.45
C ASP A 240 11.82 5.42 -12.65
N GLY A 241 10.76 5.93 -13.28
CA GLY A 241 9.47 6.16 -12.64
C GLY A 241 8.32 5.38 -13.27
N THR A 242 7.29 5.09 -12.48
CA THR A 242 6.08 4.39 -12.91
C THR A 242 5.41 5.04 -14.12
N PRO A 243 5.24 6.39 -14.19
CA PRO A 243 4.69 7.03 -15.38
C PRO A 243 5.53 6.77 -16.64
N GLN A 244 6.86 6.88 -16.54
CA GLN A 244 7.80 6.67 -17.64
C GLN A 244 7.87 5.20 -18.09
N ALA A 245 7.54 4.26 -17.20
CA ALA A 245 7.41 2.85 -17.56
C ALA A 245 6.07 2.54 -18.24
N LEU A 246 4.97 3.14 -17.78
CA LEU A 246 3.63 2.85 -18.29
C LEU A 246 3.29 3.59 -19.59
N LEU A 247 3.73 4.83 -19.75
CA LEU A 247 3.46 5.63 -20.94
C LEU A 247 3.84 4.91 -22.25
N PRO A 248 5.06 4.35 -22.42
CA PRO A 248 5.42 3.64 -23.64
C PRO A 248 4.66 2.32 -23.82
N ILE A 249 4.26 1.64 -22.75
CA ILE A 249 3.45 0.41 -22.83
C ILE A 249 2.06 0.71 -23.37
N LEU A 250 1.44 1.81 -22.90
CA LEU A 250 0.06 2.14 -23.20
C LEU A 250 -0.11 2.96 -24.48
N THR A 251 0.89 3.77 -24.83
CA THR A 251 0.81 4.73 -25.96
C THR A 251 1.76 4.42 -27.11
N GLY A 252 2.79 3.58 -26.88
CA GLY A 252 3.88 3.38 -27.82
C GLY A 252 4.82 4.59 -27.97
N LYS A 253 4.72 5.60 -27.09
CA LYS A 253 5.54 6.82 -27.10
C LYS A 253 6.36 6.93 -25.82
N THR A 254 7.52 7.56 -25.93
CA THR A 254 8.41 7.81 -24.78
C THR A 254 8.00 9.05 -23.98
N ASP A 255 7.28 10.00 -24.62
CA ASP A 255 6.77 11.26 -24.06
C ASP A 255 5.36 11.59 -24.61
#